data_AF-A0A537WGQ8-F1
#
_entry.id   AF-A0A537WGQ8-F1
#
_cell.length_a   1.000
_cell.length_b   1.000
_cell.length_c   1.000
_cell.angle_alpha   90.00
_cell.angle_beta   90.00
_cell.angle_gamma   90.00
#
_symmetry.space_group_name_H-M   'P 1'
#
loop_
_entity.id
_entity.type
_entity.pdbx_description
1 polymer ?
#
loop_
_entity_poly.entity_id
_entity_poly.type
_entity_poly.pdbx_seq_one_letter_code
_entity_poly.pdbx_strand_id
1 'polypeptide(L)'
;MMRKTTVLLTVLGLGMAILMAASSKAPAQGDTSGKLTVESKSVAVGVGVSWGDGVLEYRGKKHRFTVEGLSVLDLGVAKVTARGEVKNLQKLEDFDGTYALIASGGAAGAGAGAAVLKNQNGVELALVATAQGVKLSFAQGGVSVKLKK
;
A
#
# COMPACT_ATOMS: atom_id res chain seq x y z
N MET A 1 52.58 25.57 -54.28
CA MET A 1 51.43 26.39 -54.74
C MET A 1 50.23 26.01 -53.90
N MET A 2 49.71 26.97 -53.13
CA MET A 2 48.58 26.85 -52.18
C MET A 2 47.38 26.14 -52.82
N ARG A 3 46.57 25.38 -52.08
CA ARG A 3 45.38 25.82 -51.31
C ARG A 3 44.76 24.55 -50.71
N LYS A 4 44.13 24.45 -49.54
CA LYS A 4 43.74 25.33 -48.43
C LYS A 4 43.05 24.38 -47.40
N THR A 5 43.37 24.51 -46.10
CA THR A 5 42.48 24.39 -44.90
C THR A 5 41.50 23.19 -44.77
N THR A 6 41.25 22.52 -43.64
CA THR A 6 41.59 22.66 -42.21
C THR A 6 41.07 21.40 -41.49
N VAL A 7 41.95 20.75 -40.73
CA VAL A 7 41.82 20.16 -39.39
C VAL A 7 40.45 19.57 -38.95
N LEU A 8 40.48 18.25 -38.73
CA LEU A 8 39.61 17.46 -37.85
C LEU A 8 39.47 18.10 -36.45
N LEU A 9 38.26 18.46 -36.05
CA LEU A 9 37.95 18.76 -34.64
C LEU A 9 36.63 18.05 -34.26
N THR A 10 36.76 16.91 -33.59
CA THR A 10 35.70 16.28 -32.80
C THR A 10 35.48 17.13 -31.55
N VAL A 11 34.49 18.03 -31.59
CA VAL A 11 34.12 18.87 -30.44
C VAL A 11 33.18 18.12 -29.52
N LEU A 12 33.74 17.86 -28.34
CA LEU A 12 33.15 17.39 -27.10
C LEU A 12 32.16 18.42 -26.53
N GLY A 13 30.91 17.97 -26.30
CA GLY A 13 30.02 18.37 -25.21
C GLY A 13 29.69 19.86 -24.98
N LEU A 14 28.58 20.33 -25.54
CA LEU A 14 27.74 21.34 -24.87
C LEU A 14 26.28 21.22 -25.34
N GLY A 15 25.38 20.89 -24.42
CA GLY A 15 23.95 20.76 -24.67
C GLY A 15 23.15 21.04 -23.41
N MET A 16 22.97 22.33 -23.12
CA MET A 16 22.03 22.85 -22.14
C MET A 16 20.61 22.40 -22.49
N ALA A 17 19.99 21.54 -21.68
CA ALA A 17 18.55 21.33 -21.71
C ALA A 17 18.04 21.07 -20.30
N ILE A 18 17.54 22.16 -19.70
CA ILE A 18 16.75 22.16 -18.48
C ILE A 18 15.44 21.43 -18.82
N LEU A 19 15.37 20.12 -18.60
CA LEU A 19 14.09 19.43 -18.50
C LEU A 19 13.66 19.47 -17.04
N MET A 20 12.98 20.57 -16.70
CA MET A 20 11.98 20.55 -15.65
C MET A 20 10.97 19.47 -16.01
N ALA A 21 11.17 18.27 -15.49
CA ALA A 21 10.12 17.25 -15.44
C ALA A 21 9.07 17.76 -14.45
N ALA A 22 8.25 18.71 -14.93
CA ALA A 22 6.93 18.95 -14.37
C ALA A 22 6.24 17.59 -14.38
N SER A 23 6.19 16.96 -13.22
CA SER A 23 5.32 15.83 -12.98
C SER A 23 3.90 16.38 -13.04
N SER A 24 3.39 16.51 -14.25
CA SER A 24 1.99 16.76 -14.54
C SER A 24 1.23 15.57 -13.98
N LYS A 25 0.86 15.66 -12.70
CA LYS A 25 -0.11 14.78 -12.07
C LYS A 25 -1.42 15.10 -12.77
N ALA A 26 -1.68 14.42 -13.89
CA ALA A 26 -2.97 14.44 -14.54
C ALA A 26 -4.01 14.17 -13.44
N PRO A 27 -5.06 14.99 -13.29
CA PRO A 27 -6.14 14.65 -12.38
C PRO A 27 -6.82 13.44 -13.01
N ALA A 28 -6.46 12.26 -12.53
CA ALA A 28 -7.02 11.02 -13.03
C ALA A 28 -8.51 11.01 -12.70
N GLN A 29 -9.28 10.83 -13.76
CA GLN A 29 -10.72 10.67 -13.81
C GLN A 29 -11.17 9.70 -12.70
N GLY A 30 -11.72 10.25 -11.62
CA GLY A 30 -12.31 9.50 -10.52
C GLY A 30 -11.42 8.39 -9.95
N ASP A 31 -10.27 8.74 -9.35
CA ASP A 31 -9.45 7.76 -8.64
C ASP A 31 -10.31 6.96 -7.64
N THR A 32 -10.45 5.66 -7.92
CA THR A 32 -11.12 4.66 -7.08
C THR A 32 -10.11 3.80 -6.32
N SER A 33 -8.83 4.18 -6.42
CA SER A 33 -7.73 3.56 -5.71
C SER A 33 -7.26 4.44 -4.56
N GLY A 34 -6.71 3.79 -3.54
CA GLY A 34 -6.14 4.44 -2.37
C GLY A 34 -4.94 3.67 -1.84
N LYS A 35 -4.17 4.30 -0.98
CA LYS A 35 -3.08 3.63 -0.25
C LYS A 35 -3.44 3.57 1.21
N LEU A 36 -3.11 2.47 1.87
CA LEU A 36 -3.34 2.37 3.30
C LEU A 36 -2.13 1.86 4.04
N THR A 37 -2.06 2.24 5.31
CA THR A 37 -1.16 1.63 6.28
C THR A 37 -1.97 1.26 7.51
N VAL A 38 -1.75 0.08 8.04
CA VAL A 38 -2.36 -0.42 9.27
C VAL A 38 -1.28 -0.87 10.23
N GLU A 39 -1.54 -0.64 11.50
CA GLU A 39 -0.63 -0.92 12.59
C GLU A 39 -1.38 -1.65 13.70
N SER A 40 -0.86 -2.78 14.15
CA SER A 40 -1.44 -3.54 15.26
C SER A 40 -1.32 -2.75 16.57
N LYS A 41 -2.37 -2.76 17.40
CA LYS A 41 -2.22 -2.41 18.81
C LYS A 41 -1.36 -3.47 19.50
N SER A 42 -0.55 -3.06 20.48
CA SER A 42 0.50 -3.86 21.08
C SER A 42 0.04 -5.27 21.45
N VAL A 43 0.81 -6.28 21.02
CA VAL A 43 0.57 -7.69 21.35
C VAL A 43 1.16 -7.97 22.73
N ALA A 44 0.32 -8.01 23.77
CA ALA A 44 0.76 -8.53 25.06
C ALA A 44 0.90 -10.06 24.97
N VAL A 45 2.03 -10.61 25.45
CA VAL A 45 2.30 -12.04 25.45
C VAL A 45 1.17 -12.79 26.17
N GLY A 46 0.51 -13.73 25.48
CA GLY A 46 -0.50 -14.61 26.06
C GLY A 46 -1.95 -14.11 26.06
N VAL A 47 -2.23 -12.87 25.62
CA VAL A 47 -3.60 -12.29 25.66
C VAL A 47 -4.29 -12.27 24.28
N GLY A 48 -3.55 -12.53 23.19
CA GLY A 48 -4.08 -12.48 21.84
C GLY A 48 -4.20 -11.04 21.31
N VAL A 49 -4.24 -10.90 19.98
CA VAL A 49 -4.24 -9.61 19.29
C VAL A 49 -5.67 -9.11 19.15
N SER A 50 -6.04 -8.05 19.86
CA SER A 50 -7.23 -7.25 19.54
C SER A 50 -6.83 -6.03 18.71
N TRP A 51 -6.24 -6.34 17.54
CA TRP A 51 -6.43 -5.60 16.29
C TRP A 51 -5.98 -4.11 16.27
N GLY A 52 -6.07 -3.43 15.13
CA GLY A 52 -5.21 -2.27 14.81
C GLY A 52 -5.88 -0.96 14.39
N ASP A 53 -5.07 0.09 14.27
CA ASP A 53 -5.46 1.38 13.70
C ASP A 53 -4.78 1.58 12.33
N GLY A 54 -5.43 2.30 11.43
CA GLY A 54 -4.90 2.55 10.11
C GLY A 54 -5.20 3.95 9.57
N VAL A 55 -4.52 4.28 8.48
CA VAL A 55 -4.73 5.51 7.71
C VAL A 55 -4.86 5.15 6.25
N LEU A 56 -5.99 5.56 5.65
CA LEU A 56 -6.30 5.47 4.23
C LEU A 56 -6.02 6.82 3.60
N GLU A 57 -5.15 6.86 2.61
CA GLU A 57 -4.98 7.99 1.71
C GLU A 57 -5.83 7.74 0.45
N TYR A 58 -6.89 8.52 0.30
CA TYR A 58 -7.84 8.42 -0.80
C TYR A 58 -8.16 9.81 -1.33
N ARG A 59 -8.02 10.01 -2.65
CA ARG A 59 -8.24 11.30 -3.34
C ARG A 59 -7.50 12.48 -2.66
N GLY A 60 -6.27 12.25 -2.23
CA GLY A 60 -5.42 13.25 -1.58
C GLY A 60 -5.80 13.59 -0.13
N LYS A 61 -6.77 12.89 0.47
CA LYS A 61 -7.17 13.06 1.87
C LYS A 61 -6.80 11.84 2.69
N LYS A 62 -6.44 12.08 3.95
CA LYS A 62 -6.12 11.02 4.92
C LYS A 62 -7.32 10.76 5.82
N HIS A 63 -7.72 9.50 5.89
CA HIS A 63 -8.86 9.01 6.66
C HIS A 63 -8.37 7.98 7.66
N ARG A 64 -8.58 8.23 8.95
CA ARG A 64 -8.23 7.24 9.98
C ARG A 64 -9.30 6.15 10.02
N PHE A 65 -8.87 4.94 10.25
CA PHE A 65 -9.77 3.81 10.42
C PHE A 65 -9.23 2.84 11.48
N THR A 66 -10.04 1.85 11.79
CA THR A 66 -9.81 0.86 12.83
C THR A 66 -10.13 -0.51 12.21
N VAL A 67 -9.33 -1.53 12.50
CA VAL A 67 -9.41 -2.86 11.86
C VAL A 67 -9.51 -3.97 12.88
N GLU A 68 -10.65 -4.67 12.97
CA GLU A 68 -10.91 -5.79 13.89
C GLU A 68 -10.83 -7.16 13.20
N GLY A 69 -10.52 -8.23 13.94
CA GLY A 69 -10.54 -9.61 13.40
C GLY A 69 -9.28 -10.06 12.65
N LEU A 70 -8.20 -9.26 12.71
CA LEU A 70 -6.85 -9.68 12.32
C LEU A 70 -6.09 -10.23 13.53
N SER A 71 -5.34 -11.31 13.32
CA SER A 71 -4.48 -11.89 14.34
C SER A 71 -3.10 -12.25 13.79
N VAL A 72 -2.11 -12.28 14.68
CA VAL A 72 -0.72 -12.62 14.37
C VAL A 72 -0.38 -13.86 15.17
N LEU A 73 0.18 -14.88 14.50
CA LEU A 73 0.53 -16.15 15.15
C LEU A 73 1.95 -16.17 15.74
N ASP A 74 2.77 -15.17 15.43
CA ASP A 74 4.17 -15.13 15.84
C ASP A 74 4.35 -14.66 17.29
N LEU A 75 5.00 -15.52 18.08
CA LEU A 75 5.41 -15.24 19.45
C LEU A 75 6.65 -14.32 19.43
N GLY A 76 6.55 -13.14 20.04
CA GLY A 76 7.70 -12.25 20.27
C GLY A 76 7.76 -10.95 19.44
N VAL A 77 6.79 -10.69 18.56
CA VAL A 77 6.64 -9.39 17.91
C VAL A 77 5.75 -8.46 18.73
N ALA A 78 6.32 -7.36 19.23
CA ALA A 78 5.57 -6.36 19.99
C ALA A 78 4.54 -5.60 19.12
N LYS A 79 4.83 -5.49 17.81
CA LYS A 79 4.09 -4.65 16.87
C LYS A 79 4.26 -5.13 15.43
N VAL A 80 3.17 -5.12 14.68
CA VAL A 80 3.11 -5.48 13.26
C VAL A 80 2.55 -4.31 12.47
N THR A 81 3.20 -3.98 11.36
CA THR A 81 2.72 -3.01 10.39
C THR A 81 2.43 -3.74 9.08
N ALA A 82 1.33 -3.38 8.44
CA ALA A 82 1.04 -3.78 7.07
C ALA A 82 0.74 -2.55 6.21
N ARG A 83 1.16 -2.62 4.95
CA ARG A 83 0.92 -1.59 3.95
C ARG A 83 0.16 -2.20 2.79
N GLY A 84 -0.63 -1.38 2.12
CA GLY A 84 -1.47 -1.90 1.07
C GLY A 84 -2.10 -0.86 0.18
N GLU A 85 -2.84 -1.39 -0.78
CA GLU A 85 -3.64 -0.62 -1.71
C GLU A 85 -5.12 -0.99 -1.57
N VAL A 86 -5.95 0.03 -1.77
CA VAL A 86 -7.40 -0.11 -1.89
C VAL A 86 -7.76 0.03 -3.35
N LYS A 87 -8.63 -0.84 -3.84
CA LYS A 87 -9.18 -0.77 -5.20
C LYS A 87 -10.70 -0.81 -5.16
N ASN A 88 -11.32 -0.30 -6.22
CA ASN A 88 -12.76 -0.23 -6.40
C ASN A 88 -13.50 0.57 -5.30
N LEU A 89 -12.84 1.57 -4.73
CA LEU A 89 -13.44 2.48 -3.74
C LEU A 89 -14.12 3.65 -4.47
N GLN A 90 -15.42 3.54 -4.72
CA GLN A 90 -16.19 4.56 -5.44
C GLN A 90 -16.55 5.74 -4.52
N LYS A 91 -17.01 5.43 -3.31
CA LYS A 91 -17.31 6.38 -2.24
C LYS A 91 -16.50 6.02 -1.00
N LEU A 92 -16.17 7.01 -0.20
CA LEU A 92 -15.44 6.78 1.05
C LEU A 92 -16.22 5.86 2.00
N GLU A 93 -17.55 5.97 2.05
CA GLU A 93 -18.40 5.11 2.89
C GLU A 93 -18.32 3.63 2.51
N ASP A 94 -18.02 3.31 1.24
CA ASP A 94 -17.92 1.93 0.77
C ASP A 94 -16.71 1.21 1.40
N PHE A 95 -15.76 1.95 2.00
CA PHE A 95 -14.61 1.41 2.71
C PHE A 95 -15.01 0.69 3.99
N ASP A 96 -16.09 1.11 4.65
CA ASP A 96 -16.58 0.49 5.89
C ASP A 96 -17.23 -0.85 5.58
N GLY A 97 -16.88 -1.89 6.35
CA GLY A 97 -17.48 -3.21 6.17
C GLY A 97 -16.68 -4.36 6.71
N THR A 98 -17.14 -5.57 6.39
CA THR A 98 -16.46 -6.81 6.74
C THR A 98 -15.79 -7.37 5.49
N TYR A 99 -14.48 -7.54 5.56
CA TYR A 99 -13.63 -7.99 4.48
C TYR A 99 -13.35 -9.49 4.64
N ALA A 100 -13.71 -10.26 3.62
CA ALA A 100 -13.38 -11.68 3.54
C ALA A 100 -12.08 -11.89 2.76
N LEU A 101 -11.26 -12.84 3.19
CA LEU A 101 -10.04 -13.22 2.48
C LEU A 101 -10.42 -13.90 1.14
N ILE A 102 -9.98 -13.33 0.02
CA ILE A 102 -10.23 -13.88 -1.32
C ILE A 102 -8.96 -14.43 -1.99
N ALA A 103 -7.79 -13.96 -1.55
CA ALA A 103 -6.51 -14.56 -1.92
C ALA A 103 -5.49 -14.37 -0.79
N SER A 104 -4.64 -15.36 -0.59
CA SER A 104 -3.43 -15.25 0.22
C SER A 104 -2.26 -15.69 -0.65
N GLY A 105 -1.09 -15.06 -0.50
CA GLY A 105 0.02 -15.33 -1.41
C GLY A 105 1.39 -15.15 -0.77
N GLY A 106 2.28 -16.08 -1.08
CA GLY A 106 3.74 -15.97 -0.91
C GLY A 106 4.49 -15.94 -2.26
N ALA A 107 3.78 -15.75 -3.38
CA ALA A 107 4.27 -16.11 -4.73
C ALA A 107 5.01 -15.00 -5.51
N ALA A 108 5.17 -13.80 -4.94
CA ALA A 108 5.93 -12.71 -5.58
C ALA A 108 6.97 -12.12 -4.60
N GLY A 109 7.92 -12.94 -4.15
CA GLY A 109 9.09 -12.50 -3.36
C GLY A 109 8.80 -11.85 -1.99
N ALA A 110 7.54 -11.75 -1.56
CA ALA A 110 7.12 -10.95 -0.40
C ALA A 110 6.92 -11.74 0.91
N GLY A 111 7.22 -13.05 0.93
CA GLY A 111 7.05 -13.88 2.13
C GLY A 111 5.58 -14.08 2.54
N ALA A 112 5.36 -14.79 3.66
CA ALA A 112 4.05 -15.23 4.17
C ALA A 112 3.15 -14.10 4.73
N GLY A 113 3.31 -12.87 4.24
CA GLY A 113 2.69 -11.66 4.79
C GLY A 113 1.69 -10.96 3.86
N ALA A 114 1.41 -11.49 2.66
CA ALA A 114 0.51 -10.83 1.70
C ALA A 114 -0.89 -11.48 1.62
N ALA A 115 -1.92 -10.64 1.58
CA ALA A 115 -3.32 -11.05 1.50
C ALA A 115 -4.16 -10.04 0.70
N VAL A 116 -5.16 -10.56 -0.01
CA VAL A 116 -6.18 -9.75 -0.67
C VAL A 116 -7.53 -10.07 -0.02
N LEU A 117 -8.19 -9.02 0.47
CA LEU A 117 -9.51 -9.12 1.07
C LEU A 117 -10.53 -8.31 0.29
N LYS A 118 -11.80 -8.72 0.33
CA LYS A 118 -12.90 -8.01 -0.33
C LYS A 118 -14.10 -7.86 0.59
N ASN A 119 -14.71 -6.69 0.63
CA ASN A 119 -15.94 -6.46 1.38
C ASN A 119 -17.21 -6.64 0.54
N GLN A 120 -18.35 -6.48 1.19
CA GLN A 120 -19.68 -6.58 0.56
C GLN A 120 -19.96 -5.50 -0.50
N ASN A 121 -19.24 -4.38 -0.47
CA ASN A 121 -19.34 -3.29 -1.45
C ASN A 121 -18.42 -3.52 -2.67
N GLY A 122 -17.67 -4.63 -2.71
CA GLY A 122 -16.72 -4.94 -3.77
C GLY A 122 -15.39 -4.18 -3.67
N VAL A 123 -15.12 -3.51 -2.55
CA VAL A 123 -13.83 -2.86 -2.28
C VAL A 123 -12.81 -3.93 -1.97
N GLU A 124 -11.64 -3.85 -2.61
CA GLU A 124 -10.55 -4.80 -2.42
C GLU A 124 -9.38 -4.16 -1.67
N LEU A 125 -8.86 -4.86 -0.67
CA LEU A 125 -7.67 -4.49 0.10
C LEU A 125 -6.57 -5.49 -0.19
N ALA A 126 -5.50 -5.04 -0.84
CA ALA A 126 -4.27 -5.81 -0.98
C ALA A 126 -3.29 -5.37 0.10
N LEU A 127 -3.05 -6.22 1.09
CA LEU A 127 -2.19 -5.95 2.24
C LEU A 127 -0.91 -6.77 2.16
N VAL A 128 0.20 -6.18 2.62
CA VAL A 128 1.50 -6.83 2.79
C VAL A 128 2.06 -6.44 4.15
N ALA A 129 2.31 -7.44 5.00
CA ALA A 129 3.02 -7.26 6.26
C ALA A 129 4.47 -6.88 5.99
N THR A 130 4.99 -5.92 6.75
CA THR A 130 6.35 -5.40 6.54
C THR A 130 7.41 -6.14 7.35
N ALA A 131 6.99 -6.96 8.32
CA ALA A 131 7.89 -7.69 9.20
C ALA A 131 8.20 -9.08 8.62
N GLN A 132 9.49 -9.44 8.58
CA GLN A 132 9.92 -10.77 8.18
C GLN A 132 9.46 -11.82 9.22
N GLY A 133 9.07 -12.99 8.73
CA GLY A 133 8.60 -14.10 9.58
C GLY A 133 7.14 -13.97 10.03
N VAL A 134 6.50 -12.80 9.89
CA VAL A 134 5.13 -12.59 10.34
C VAL A 134 4.12 -13.25 9.41
N LYS A 135 3.30 -14.16 9.97
CA LYS A 135 2.12 -14.72 9.29
C LYS A 135 0.85 -14.01 9.74
N LEU A 136 0.11 -13.46 8.77
CA LEU A 136 -1.21 -12.88 9.02
C LEU A 136 -2.26 -14.00 9.07
N SER A 137 -3.07 -14.02 10.13
CA SER A 137 -4.31 -14.82 10.17
C SER A 137 -5.54 -13.93 10.27
N PHE A 138 -6.63 -14.47 9.75
CA PHE A 138 -7.91 -13.77 9.58
C PHE A 138 -8.97 -14.56 10.33
N ALA A 139 -9.83 -13.87 11.09
CA ALA A 139 -10.94 -14.51 11.78
C ALA A 139 -11.89 -15.19 10.79
N GLN A 140 -12.54 -16.27 11.21
CA GLN A 140 -13.48 -17.02 10.37
C GLN A 140 -14.66 -16.16 9.87
N GLY A 141 -15.02 -15.12 10.63
CA GLY A 141 -16.03 -14.12 10.24
C GLY A 141 -15.51 -12.96 9.38
N GLY A 142 -14.23 -12.97 8.98
CA GLY A 142 -13.60 -11.88 8.24
C GLY A 142 -13.00 -10.78 9.12
N VAL A 143 -12.55 -9.71 8.46
CA VAL A 143 -11.89 -8.54 9.08
C VAL A 143 -12.83 -7.35 9.03
N SER A 144 -13.20 -6.79 10.18
CA SER A 144 -14.04 -5.59 10.20
C SER A 144 -13.18 -4.34 10.05
N VAL A 145 -13.55 -3.44 9.15
CA VAL A 145 -12.87 -2.15 8.92
C VAL A 145 -13.89 -1.04 9.08
N LYS A 146 -13.55 -0.03 9.88
CA LYS A 146 -14.41 1.13 10.16
C LYS A 146 -13.60 2.43 10.20
N LEU A 147 -14.03 3.41 9.44
CA LEU A 147 -13.56 4.79 9.50
C LEU A 147 -13.81 5.39 10.88
N LYS A 148 -12.86 6.20 11.34
CA LYS A 148 -13.01 7.02 12.53
C LYS A 148 -13.65 8.35 12.12
N LYS A 149 -14.62 8.80 12.91
CA LYS A 149 -15.22 10.13 12.80
C LYS A 149 -14.26 11.21 13.30
#